data_AF-A0A1A0VIA7-F1
#
_entry.id   AF-A0A1A0VIA7-F1
#
_cell.length_a   1.000
_cell.length_b   1.000
_cell.length_c   1.000
_cell.angle_alpha   90.00
_cell.angle_beta   90.00
_cell.angle_gamma   90.00
#
_symmetry.space_group_name_H-M   'P 1'
#
loop_
_entity.id
_entity.type
_entity.pdbx_description
1 polymer ?
#
loop_
_entity_poly.entity_id
_entity_poly.type
_entity_poly.pdbx_seq_one_letter_code
_entity_poly.pdbx_strand_id
1 'polypeptide(L)'
;MGSSERSDAFGPLHESDMSSGDEAELEQLRREAALLREQLEHAAGSHGGARSARDVHQLEARIDSLASRNSKLMETLKEARQQLLALREEVDRLGQPPSGYGVLLAAHEDDTVDVFTSGRKMRLTCSPNIEVPLLRKGQTVRLNEALTVVEAGTYESVGEISTLRELLADGHRALVVGHADEERIVWLAEPLVAENLPEGHPDALNDDTRPRKLRPGDSLLVDTKAGYAFERIPKAEVEDLVLEEVPDVSYLDIGGLTRQIEQIRDAVELPFLHKELYREYALRPPKGVLLYGPPGCGKTLIAKAVANSLAKKMAEVRGDDAREAKSYFLNIKGPELLNKFVGETERHIRLIFQRAREKASEGTPVIVFFDEMDSIFRTRGTGVSSDVETTVVPQLLSEIDGVEGLENVIVIGASNREDMIDPAILRPGRLDVKIKIERPDAEAAQDIFSKYLTENLPVHADDIAEFDGDRSACIRAMIEKVVERMYAEIDDNRFLEVTYANGDKEVMYFKDFNSGAMIQNVVDRAKKNAIKSVLETGQRGLRIQHLLDSIVDEFAENEDLPNTTNPDDWARISGKKGERIVYIRTLVTGKSSSASRAIDTESNLGQYL
;
A
#
# COMPACT_ATOMS: atom_id res chain seq x y z
N MET A 1 7.37 32.89 -32.83
CA MET A 1 6.61 33.87 -33.65
C MET A 1 5.16 33.75 -33.25
N GLY A 2 4.50 34.87 -32.96
CA GLY A 2 3.14 34.95 -32.39
C GLY A 2 3.21 35.56 -30.99
N SER A 3 3.39 36.88 -30.86
CA SER A 3 2.38 37.95 -30.94
C SER A 3 1.79 38.26 -29.56
N SER A 4 2.19 39.44 -29.07
CA SER A 4 1.77 40.09 -27.83
C SER A 4 0.30 40.50 -27.92
N GLU A 5 -0.54 40.02 -27.01
CA GLU A 5 -1.82 40.63 -26.68
C GLU A 5 -2.03 40.51 -25.16
N ARG A 6 -1.76 41.61 -24.43
CA ARG A 6 -2.30 41.84 -23.10
C ARG A 6 -3.64 42.54 -23.29
N SER A 7 -4.73 41.85 -22.98
CA SER A 7 -6.08 42.39 -22.95
C SER A 7 -6.42 42.88 -21.54
N ASP A 8 -6.85 44.14 -21.45
CA ASP A 8 -7.49 44.77 -20.31
C ASP A 8 -8.75 44.01 -19.84
N ALA A 9 -8.89 43.79 -18.53
CA ALA A 9 -10.18 43.69 -17.84
C ALA A 9 -9.97 43.65 -16.31
N PHE A 10 -10.92 44.22 -15.56
CA PHE A 10 -10.98 44.47 -14.09
C PHE A 10 -10.21 45.71 -13.64
N GLY A 11 -10.80 46.83 -13.23
CA GLY A 11 -12.16 47.24 -12.86
C GLY A 11 -11.96 48.51 -11.99
N PRO A 12 -12.82 49.54 -12.06
CA PRO A 12 -12.53 50.83 -11.41
C PRO A 12 -12.48 50.66 -9.89
N LEU A 13 -11.40 51.17 -9.29
CA LEU A 13 -11.17 51.25 -7.85
C LEU A 13 -12.32 51.99 -7.18
N HIS A 14 -13.01 51.31 -6.28
CA HIS A 14 -14.01 51.88 -5.36
C HIS A 14 -13.42 53.12 -4.69
N GLU A 15 -13.93 54.30 -5.06
CA GLU A 15 -13.85 55.49 -4.22
C GLU A 15 -14.44 55.11 -2.86
N SER A 16 -13.65 55.34 -1.81
CA SER A 16 -14.03 55.01 -0.44
C SER A 16 -15.21 55.90 -0.06
N ASP A 17 -16.35 55.25 0.11
CA ASP A 17 -17.58 55.78 0.69
C ASP A 17 -17.25 56.59 1.93
N MET A 18 -17.39 57.91 1.82
CA MET A 18 -17.82 58.72 2.95
C MET A 18 -19.06 58.04 3.52
N SER A 19 -19.14 57.83 4.84
CA SER A 19 -20.30 57.13 5.40
C SER A 19 -21.57 57.86 4.96
N SER A 20 -22.59 57.11 4.52
CA SER A 20 -23.85 57.71 4.06
C SER A 20 -24.48 58.64 5.11
N GLY A 21 -24.13 58.45 6.39
CA GLY A 21 -24.46 59.36 7.48
C GLY A 21 -23.76 60.71 7.39
N ASP A 22 -22.45 60.73 7.10
CA ASP A 22 -21.66 61.96 7.01
C ASP A 22 -22.01 62.76 5.74
N GLU A 23 -22.27 62.09 4.61
CA GLU A 23 -22.78 62.77 3.40
C GLU A 23 -24.20 63.30 3.60
N ALA A 24 -25.07 62.54 4.26
CA ALA A 24 -26.43 62.98 4.57
C ALA A 24 -26.43 64.17 5.54
N GLU A 25 -25.55 64.18 6.54
CA GLU A 25 -25.40 65.29 7.48
C GLU A 25 -24.84 66.55 6.77
N LEU A 26 -23.89 66.37 5.85
CA LEU A 26 -23.33 67.46 5.05
C LEU A 26 -24.35 68.04 4.05
N GLU A 27 -25.19 67.19 3.45
CA GLU A 27 -26.31 67.61 2.61
C GLU A 27 -27.43 68.29 3.42
N GLN A 28 -27.73 67.79 4.62
CA GLN A 28 -28.74 68.36 5.51
C GLN A 28 -28.31 69.77 5.95
N LEU A 29 -27.05 69.96 6.33
CA LEU A 29 -26.49 71.26 6.68
C LEU A 29 -26.42 72.21 5.48
N ARG A 30 -26.14 71.70 4.26
CA ARG A 30 -26.20 72.51 3.03
C ARG A 30 -27.62 72.96 2.69
N ARG A 31 -28.61 72.07 2.85
CA ARG A 31 -30.03 72.41 2.68
C ARG A 31 -30.48 73.43 3.70
N GLU A 32 -30.06 73.30 4.95
CA GLU A 32 -30.38 74.24 6.03
C GLU A 32 -29.72 75.62 5.78
N ALA A 33 -28.48 75.65 5.31
CA ALA A 33 -27.80 76.89 4.90
C ALA A 33 -28.47 77.56 3.69
N ALA A 34 -29.00 76.78 2.74
CA ALA A 34 -29.75 77.31 1.60
C ALA A 34 -31.11 77.89 2.03
N LEU A 35 -31.83 77.20 2.91
CA LEU A 35 -33.10 77.66 3.49
C LEU A 35 -32.93 78.96 4.28
N LEU A 36 -31.85 79.08 5.05
CA LEU A 36 -31.52 80.30 5.79
C LEU A 36 -31.17 81.47 4.84
N ARG A 37 -30.52 81.21 3.70
CA ARG A 37 -30.26 82.24 2.66
C ARG A 37 -31.54 82.71 1.99
N GLU A 38 -32.46 81.81 1.67
CA GLU A 38 -33.76 82.13 1.08
C GLU A 38 -34.65 82.93 2.06
N GLN A 39 -34.60 82.60 3.36
CA GLN A 39 -35.26 83.38 4.41
C GLN A 39 -34.67 84.79 4.55
N LEU A 40 -33.37 84.97 4.30
CA LEU A 40 -32.68 86.26 4.33
C LEU A 40 -33.10 87.16 3.15
N GLU A 41 -33.28 86.58 1.96
CA GLU A 41 -33.84 87.29 0.79
C GLU A 41 -35.30 87.70 1.02
N HIS A 42 -36.11 86.84 1.63
CA HIS A 42 -37.50 87.17 1.98
C HIS A 42 -37.62 88.21 3.11
N ALA A 43 -36.71 88.21 4.09
CA ALA A 43 -36.69 89.20 5.17
C ALA A 43 -36.26 90.60 4.69
N ALA A 44 -35.52 90.72 3.58
CA ALA A 44 -35.10 91.99 3.00
C ALA A 44 -36.24 92.78 2.31
N GLY A 45 -37.37 92.13 1.99
CA GLY A 45 -38.48 92.73 1.24
C GLY A 45 -39.61 93.39 2.06
N SER A 46 -39.64 93.28 3.39
CA SER A 46 -40.78 93.71 4.22
C SER A 46 -40.37 94.77 5.27
N HIS A 47 -40.91 95.99 5.15
CA HIS A 47 -40.65 97.12 6.03
C HIS A 47 -41.19 96.91 7.47
N GLY A 48 -40.27 96.71 8.43
CA GLY A 48 -40.50 96.73 9.88
C GLY A 48 -39.17 96.93 10.62
N GLY A 49 -38.75 98.18 10.79
CA GLY A 49 -37.42 98.59 11.23
C GLY A 49 -37.06 98.24 12.68
N ALA A 50 -35.79 97.88 12.87
CA ALA A 50 -35.00 97.73 14.10
C ALA A 50 -34.90 96.36 14.81
N ARG A 51 -35.75 95.35 14.54
CA ARG A 51 -35.51 93.96 15.03
C ARG A 51 -34.85 93.04 13.98
N SER A 52 -35.27 93.11 12.72
CA SER A 52 -34.75 92.27 11.62
C SER A 52 -33.24 92.42 11.37
N ALA A 53 -32.70 93.64 11.48
CA ALA A 53 -31.27 93.88 11.23
C ALA A 53 -30.35 93.22 12.28
N ARG A 54 -30.79 93.04 13.53
CA ARG A 54 -29.99 92.35 14.56
C ARG A 54 -30.00 90.84 14.37
N ASP A 55 -31.14 90.27 13.99
CA ASP A 55 -31.26 88.84 13.74
C ASP A 55 -30.48 88.42 12.50
N VAL A 56 -30.50 89.24 11.43
CA VAL A 56 -29.67 89.04 10.23
C VAL A 56 -28.18 89.09 10.58
N HIS A 57 -27.74 90.09 11.35
CA HIS A 57 -26.33 90.18 11.75
C HIS A 57 -25.89 89.02 12.69
N GLN A 58 -26.79 88.55 13.55
CA GLN A 58 -26.52 87.42 14.44
C GLN A 58 -26.46 86.09 13.67
N LEU A 59 -27.27 85.93 12.62
CA LEU A 59 -27.22 84.78 11.71
C LEU A 59 -25.97 84.81 10.83
N GLU A 60 -25.59 85.97 10.29
CA GLU A 60 -24.33 86.16 9.53
C GLU A 60 -23.11 85.76 10.39
N ALA A 61 -23.03 86.27 11.64
CA ALA A 61 -21.96 85.91 12.55
C ALA A 61 -21.93 84.40 12.89
N ARG A 62 -23.09 83.74 12.89
CA ARG A 62 -23.20 82.30 13.15
C ARG A 62 -22.81 81.47 11.93
N ILE A 63 -23.14 81.92 10.72
CA ILE A 63 -22.70 81.35 9.46
C ILE A 63 -21.18 81.46 9.34
N ASP A 64 -20.60 82.62 9.65
CA ASP A 64 -19.15 82.81 9.62
C ASP A 64 -18.44 81.93 10.66
N SER A 65 -19.02 81.79 11.85
CA SER A 65 -18.49 80.89 12.87
C SER A 65 -18.55 79.42 12.43
N LEU A 66 -19.65 78.98 11.82
CA LEU A 66 -19.79 77.62 11.30
C LEU A 66 -18.88 77.37 10.09
N ALA A 67 -18.74 78.34 9.18
CA ALA A 67 -17.82 78.27 8.04
C ALA A 67 -16.36 78.16 8.51
N SER A 68 -15.98 78.94 9.53
CA SER A 68 -14.66 78.85 10.16
C SER A 68 -14.43 77.49 10.81
N ARG A 69 -15.42 76.95 11.53
CA ARG A 69 -15.34 75.60 12.13
C ARG A 69 -15.24 74.51 11.08
N ASN A 70 -16.02 74.58 10.01
CA ASN A 70 -15.97 73.62 8.91
C ASN A 70 -14.62 73.66 8.19
N SER A 71 -14.07 74.85 7.94
CA SER A 71 -12.72 74.99 7.38
C SER A 71 -11.68 74.33 8.28
N LYS A 72 -11.79 74.53 9.61
CA LYS A 72 -10.87 73.94 10.57
C LYS A 72 -10.99 72.42 10.65
N LEU A 73 -12.22 71.88 10.60
CA LEU A 73 -12.46 70.43 10.56
C LEU A 73 -11.91 69.80 9.28
N MET A 74 -12.12 70.43 8.13
CA MET A 74 -11.56 69.98 6.85
C MET A 74 -10.03 69.96 6.89
N GLU A 75 -9.41 70.96 7.51
CA GLU A 75 -7.96 71.01 7.68
C GLU A 75 -7.47 69.88 8.59
N THR A 76 -8.14 69.62 9.72
CA THR A 76 -7.78 68.49 10.60
C THR A 76 -7.99 67.12 9.95
N LEU A 77 -9.05 66.95 9.14
CA LEU A 77 -9.30 65.71 8.40
C LEU A 77 -8.23 65.47 7.33
N LYS A 78 -7.79 66.55 6.67
CA LYS A 78 -6.71 66.49 5.69
C LYS A 78 -5.37 66.13 6.34
N GLU A 79 -5.07 66.70 7.49
CA GLU A 79 -3.87 66.35 8.29
C GLU A 79 -3.92 64.88 8.75
N ALA A 80 -5.05 64.43 9.32
CA ALA A 80 -5.23 63.05 9.75
C ALA A 80 -5.09 62.06 8.58
N ARG A 81 -5.65 62.38 7.42
CA ARG A 81 -5.50 61.56 6.20
C ARG A 81 -4.05 61.51 5.70
N GLN A 82 -3.32 62.64 5.75
CA GLN A 82 -1.90 62.67 5.41
C GLN A 82 -1.05 61.83 6.38
N GLN A 83 -1.35 61.88 7.67
CA GLN A 83 -0.68 61.03 8.66
C GLN A 83 -0.94 59.54 8.43
N LEU A 84 -2.18 59.15 8.13
CA LEU A 84 -2.52 57.75 7.80
C LEU A 84 -1.81 57.26 6.54
N LEU A 85 -1.72 58.11 5.50
CA LEU A 85 -0.99 57.79 4.28
C LEU A 85 0.51 57.61 4.56
N ALA A 86 1.11 58.50 5.33
CA ALA A 86 2.52 58.40 5.70
C ALA A 86 2.82 57.13 6.53
N LEU A 87 1.96 56.80 7.49
CA LEU A 87 2.06 55.56 8.28
C LEU A 87 1.94 54.33 7.39
N ARG A 88 1.01 54.32 6.43
CA ARG A 88 0.84 53.22 5.49
C ARG A 88 2.06 53.04 4.59
N GLU A 89 2.61 54.11 4.07
CA GLU A 89 3.79 54.09 3.20
C GLU A 89 5.04 53.58 3.95
N GLU A 90 5.14 53.90 5.25
CA GLU A 90 6.18 53.36 6.13
C GLU A 90 6.01 51.84 6.39
N VAL A 91 4.78 51.38 6.59
CA VAL A 91 4.46 49.94 6.68
C VAL A 91 4.77 49.20 5.38
N ASP A 92 4.43 49.77 4.22
CA ASP A 92 4.70 49.18 2.92
C ASP A 92 6.21 49.12 2.63
N ARG A 93 6.98 50.13 3.04
CA ARG A 93 8.45 50.14 2.92
C ARG A 93 9.10 49.04 3.76
N LEU A 94 8.58 48.76 4.96
CA LEU A 94 9.02 47.64 5.80
C LEU A 94 8.69 46.26 5.19
N GLY A 95 7.83 46.20 4.18
CA GLY A 95 7.50 44.99 3.43
C GLY A 95 8.37 44.72 2.19
N GLN A 96 9.32 45.60 1.85
CA GLN A 96 10.18 45.43 0.67
C GLN A 96 11.40 44.52 0.97
N PRO A 97 11.84 43.68 0.01
CA PRO A 97 12.97 42.76 0.18
C PRO A 97 14.33 43.48 0.26
N PRO A 98 15.36 42.91 0.94
CA PRO A 98 15.55 41.49 1.23
C PRO A 98 14.85 41.02 2.52
N SER A 99 13.87 40.15 2.35
CA SER A 99 13.17 39.50 3.46
C SER A 99 13.81 38.15 3.75
N GLY A 100 14.12 37.89 5.02
CA GLY A 100 14.53 36.57 5.48
C GLY A 100 13.33 35.65 5.70
N TYR A 101 13.58 34.36 5.86
CA TYR A 101 12.56 33.40 6.28
C TYR A 101 12.95 32.79 7.64
N GLY A 102 11.96 32.27 8.35
CA GLY A 102 12.14 31.51 9.57
C GLY A 102 11.01 30.51 9.78
N VAL A 103 11.20 29.55 10.67
CA VAL A 103 10.21 28.53 11.02
C VAL A 103 9.51 28.93 12.31
N LEU A 104 8.19 28.99 12.32
CA LEU A 104 7.41 29.29 13.51
C LEU A 104 7.44 28.11 14.51
N LEU A 105 7.82 28.40 15.75
CA LEU A 105 7.90 27.42 16.84
C LEU A 105 6.69 27.52 17.78
N ALA A 106 6.32 28.73 18.21
CA ALA A 106 5.21 28.96 19.13
C ALA A 106 4.64 30.38 18.97
N ALA A 107 3.34 30.53 19.26
CA ALA A 107 2.66 31.82 19.38
C ALA A 107 2.28 32.08 20.83
N HIS A 108 2.32 33.35 21.26
CA HIS A 108 2.02 33.79 22.62
C HIS A 108 0.85 34.77 22.63
N GLU A 109 0.23 34.98 23.79
CA GLU A 109 -0.94 35.87 23.96
C GLU A 109 -0.61 37.38 23.82
N ASP A 110 0.67 37.74 23.82
CA ASP A 110 1.16 39.12 23.72
C ASP A 110 1.51 39.55 22.29
N ASP A 111 0.90 38.90 21.28
CA ASP A 111 1.15 39.10 19.84
C ASP A 111 2.62 38.92 19.41
N THR A 112 3.40 38.20 20.22
CA THR A 112 4.76 37.80 19.87
C THR A 112 4.83 36.31 19.54
N VAL A 113 5.81 35.97 18.71
CA VAL A 113 6.00 34.61 18.21
C VAL A 113 7.45 34.17 18.35
N ASP A 114 7.66 32.91 18.73
CA ASP A 114 8.97 32.28 18.72
C ASP A 114 9.24 31.75 17.30
N VAL A 115 10.29 32.25 16.65
CA VAL A 115 10.70 31.88 15.29
C VAL A 115 12.14 31.40 15.31
N PHE A 116 12.42 30.30 14.62
CA PHE A 116 13.78 29.86 14.33
C PHE A 116 14.25 30.49 13.03
N THR A 117 15.29 31.32 13.10
CA THR A 117 15.90 31.95 11.92
C THR A 117 17.40 32.12 12.13
N SER A 118 18.17 32.05 11.05
CA SER A 118 19.63 32.23 11.10
C SER A 118 20.34 31.34 12.14
N GLY A 119 19.84 30.12 12.34
CA GLY A 119 20.42 29.11 13.24
C GLY A 119 20.17 29.32 14.74
N ARG A 120 19.26 30.22 15.13
CA ARG A 120 18.90 30.47 16.52
C ARG A 120 17.41 30.71 16.71
N LYS A 121 16.92 30.40 17.91
CA LYS A 121 15.56 30.72 18.34
C LYS A 121 15.47 32.19 18.75
N MET A 122 14.50 32.92 18.21
CA MET A 122 14.24 34.33 18.51
C MET A 122 12.76 34.55 18.81
N ARG A 123 12.43 35.45 19.74
CA ARG A 123 11.06 35.90 19.97
C ARG A 123 10.87 37.23 19.24
N LEU A 124 9.95 37.24 18.28
CA LEU A 124 9.77 38.32 17.31
C LEU A 124 8.34 38.89 17.44
N THR A 125 8.19 40.16 17.09
CA THR A 125 6.87 40.80 17.02
C THR A 125 6.21 40.51 15.67
N CYS A 126 4.90 40.33 15.66
CA CYS A 126 4.11 40.26 14.43
C CYS A 126 3.75 41.64 13.91
N SER A 127 3.71 41.79 12.59
CA SER A 127 3.11 42.95 11.94
C SER A 127 1.61 42.99 12.27
N PRO A 128 1.01 44.18 12.44
CA PRO A 128 -0.44 44.32 12.65
C PRO A 128 -1.31 43.68 11.55
N ASN A 129 -0.73 43.42 10.37
CA ASN A 129 -1.41 42.76 9.25
C ASN A 129 -1.49 41.23 9.41
N ILE A 130 -0.83 40.65 10.41
CA ILE A 130 -0.81 39.21 10.67
C ILE A 130 -1.68 38.90 11.88
N GLU A 131 -2.70 38.07 11.65
CA GLU A 131 -3.52 37.53 12.72
C GLU A 131 -2.77 36.36 13.38
N VAL A 132 -2.20 36.62 14.55
CA VAL A 132 -1.44 35.63 15.34
C VAL A 132 -2.22 34.32 15.59
N PRO A 133 -3.55 34.33 15.84
CA PRO A 133 -4.32 33.09 16.02
C PRO A 133 -4.40 32.19 14.78
N LEU A 134 -4.16 32.71 13.57
CA LEU A 134 -4.19 31.93 12.33
C LEU A 134 -2.85 31.23 12.04
N LEU A 135 -1.79 31.57 12.78
CA LEU A 135 -0.47 31.01 12.59
C LEU A 135 -0.39 29.57 13.09
N ARG A 136 0.26 28.70 12.31
CA ARG A 136 0.35 27.26 12.59
C ARG A 136 1.77 26.83 12.91
N LYS A 137 1.94 25.92 13.87
CA LYS A 137 3.26 25.44 14.30
C LYS A 137 4.01 24.80 13.12
N GLY A 138 5.29 25.14 12.98
CA GLY A 138 6.14 24.66 11.89
C GLY A 138 5.97 25.40 10.56
N GLN A 139 5.07 26.39 10.47
CA GLN A 139 4.85 27.18 9.27
C GLN A 139 6.04 28.12 9.01
N THR A 140 6.43 28.26 7.75
CA THR A 140 7.47 29.20 7.34
C THR A 140 6.89 30.62 7.36
N VAL A 141 7.55 31.52 8.08
CA VAL A 141 7.19 32.93 8.19
C VAL A 141 8.23 33.82 7.52
N ARG A 142 7.78 34.90 6.89
CA ARG A 142 8.65 35.90 6.26
C ARG A 142 8.96 37.02 7.24
N LEU A 143 10.24 37.37 7.33
CA LEU A 143 10.79 38.39 8.21
C LEU A 143 11.31 39.57 7.39
N ASN A 144 11.07 40.79 7.85
CA ASN A 144 11.74 41.97 7.32
C ASN A 144 13.13 42.19 7.96
N GLU A 145 13.83 43.24 7.56
CA GLU A 145 15.14 43.60 8.12
C GLU A 145 15.10 43.92 9.63
N ALA A 146 13.94 44.34 10.15
CA ALA A 146 13.72 44.60 11.57
C ALA A 146 13.42 43.34 12.39
N LEU A 147 13.43 42.16 11.75
CA LEU A 147 13.04 40.87 12.35
C LEU A 147 11.58 40.87 12.85
N THR A 148 10.70 41.60 12.17
CA THR A 148 9.25 41.55 12.37
C THR A 148 8.65 40.52 11.41
N VAL A 149 7.69 39.71 11.88
CA VAL A 149 6.95 38.77 11.02
C VAL A 149 5.96 39.54 10.17
N VAL A 150 6.16 39.55 8.85
CA VAL A 150 5.34 40.30 7.89
C VAL A 150 4.35 39.43 7.11
N GLU A 151 4.63 38.13 6.98
CA GLU A 151 3.81 37.21 6.20
C GLU A 151 3.93 35.78 6.73
N ALA A 152 2.85 35.01 6.63
CA ALA A 152 2.81 33.58 6.90
C ALA A 152 2.74 32.81 5.58
N GLY A 153 3.70 31.90 5.35
CA GLY A 153 3.83 31.11 4.13
C GLY A 153 3.31 29.68 4.28
N THR A 154 3.89 28.77 3.51
CA THR A 154 3.62 27.32 3.61
C THR A 154 4.61 26.64 4.55
N TYR A 155 4.62 25.31 4.59
CA TYR A 155 5.65 24.53 5.27
C TYR A 155 6.84 24.31 4.32
N GLU A 156 7.98 23.94 4.90
CA GLU A 156 9.15 23.48 4.13
C GLU A 156 8.80 22.20 3.37
N SER A 157 9.17 22.15 2.09
CA SER A 157 8.91 21.02 1.18
C SER A 157 10.19 20.26 0.78
N VAL A 158 11.35 20.73 1.24
CA VAL A 158 12.66 20.11 1.01
C VAL A 158 13.46 20.05 2.32
N GLY A 159 14.28 19.02 2.49
CA GLY A 159 14.93 18.76 3.78
C GLY A 159 15.50 17.36 3.89
N GLU A 160 15.82 16.96 5.12
CA GLU A 160 16.30 15.62 5.44
C GLU A 160 15.11 14.68 5.63
N ILE A 161 15.26 13.41 5.24
CA ILE A 161 14.24 12.39 5.49
C ILE A 161 14.67 11.57 6.70
N SER A 162 13.80 11.49 7.71
CA SER A 162 14.00 10.63 8.88
C SER A 162 12.81 9.68 9.05
N THR A 163 13.05 8.53 9.66
CA THR A 163 12.01 7.54 9.91
C THR A 163 11.37 7.77 11.26
N LEU A 164 10.03 7.80 11.32
CA LEU A 164 9.30 7.87 12.57
C LEU A 164 9.44 6.55 13.35
N ARG A 165 9.91 6.62 14.59
CA ARG A 165 9.97 5.46 15.49
C ARG A 165 8.74 5.38 16.38
N GLU A 166 8.39 6.47 17.02
CA GLU A 166 7.19 6.57 17.86
C GLU A 166 6.72 8.01 18.01
N LEU A 167 5.42 8.17 18.26
CA LEU A 167 4.82 9.43 18.71
C LEU A 167 4.93 9.49 20.24
N LEU A 168 5.37 10.63 20.77
CA LEU A 168 5.47 10.82 22.21
C LEU A 168 4.07 11.04 22.83
N ALA A 169 3.95 10.79 24.14
CA ALA A 169 2.68 10.84 24.87
C ALA A 169 1.98 12.20 24.86
N ASP A 170 2.68 13.27 24.50
CA ASP A 170 2.12 14.62 24.37
C ASP A 170 1.45 14.86 23.00
N GLY A 171 1.58 13.95 22.04
CA GLY A 171 0.98 14.05 20.71
C GLY A 171 1.57 15.15 19.80
N HIS A 172 2.50 15.96 20.31
CA HIS A 172 3.07 17.10 19.60
C HIS A 172 4.54 16.88 19.21
N ARG A 173 5.17 15.83 19.75
CA ARG A 173 6.55 15.47 19.45
C ARG A 173 6.64 14.03 18.96
N ALA A 174 7.63 13.80 18.12
CA ALA A 174 7.95 12.50 17.55
C ALA A 174 9.42 12.15 17.78
N LEU A 175 9.68 10.87 18.05
CA LEU A 175 11.03 10.30 18.00
C LEU A 175 11.30 9.84 16.57
N VAL A 176 12.30 10.43 15.93
CA VAL A 176 12.72 10.10 14.57
C VAL A 176 14.15 9.56 14.55
N VAL A 177 14.43 8.70 13.58
CA VAL A 177 15.75 8.10 13.35
C VAL A 177 16.27 8.58 11.99
N GLY A 178 17.42 9.25 12.00
CA GLY A 178 18.10 9.74 10.80
C GLY A 178 18.86 8.64 10.04
N HIS A 179 19.57 9.01 8.97
CA HIS A 179 20.34 8.07 8.13
C HIS A 179 21.45 7.33 8.90
N ALA A 180 22.06 7.96 9.91
CA ALA A 180 23.17 7.40 10.68
C ALA A 180 22.71 6.72 11.98
N ASP A 181 21.47 6.21 12.02
CA ASP A 181 20.81 5.68 13.23
C ASP A 181 20.77 6.66 14.42
N GLU A 182 20.84 7.96 14.11
CA GLU A 182 20.78 9.01 15.12
C GLU A 182 19.34 9.28 15.53
N GLU A 183 19.06 9.09 16.81
CA GLU A 183 17.76 9.35 17.40
C GLU A 183 17.62 10.84 17.75
N ARG A 184 16.57 11.48 17.24
CA ARG A 184 16.23 12.87 17.56
C ARG A 184 14.75 13.02 17.90
N ILE A 185 14.47 13.93 18.81
CA ILE A 185 13.11 14.36 19.12
C ILE A 185 12.84 15.63 18.29
N VAL A 186 11.74 15.60 17.54
CA VAL A 186 11.29 16.72 16.71
C VAL A 186 9.85 17.09 17.07
N TRP A 187 9.50 18.36 16.89
CA TRP A 187 8.12 18.84 16.93
C TRP A 187 7.40 18.47 15.64
N LEU A 188 6.12 18.16 15.74
CA LEU A 188 5.27 17.90 14.59
C LEU A 188 4.62 19.21 14.14
N ALA A 189 4.75 19.52 12.84
CA ALA A 189 4.02 20.62 12.24
C ALA A 189 2.51 20.32 12.18
N GLU A 190 1.70 21.36 12.11
CA GLU A 190 0.23 21.26 12.13
C GLU A 190 -0.37 20.23 11.14
N PRO A 191 0.11 20.07 9.89
CA PRO A 191 -0.45 19.11 8.95
C PRO A 191 -0.39 17.65 9.43
N LEU A 192 0.54 17.34 10.34
CA LEU A 192 0.77 16.00 10.88
C LEU A 192 -0.03 15.73 12.16
N VAL A 193 -0.51 16.78 12.84
CA VAL A 193 -1.19 16.70 14.16
C VAL A 193 -2.68 17.06 14.06
N ALA A 194 -3.15 17.53 12.91
CA ALA A 194 -4.53 17.95 12.72
C ALA A 194 -5.54 16.85 13.14
N GLU A 195 -6.49 17.21 14.01
CA GLU A 195 -7.49 16.27 14.56
C GLU A 195 -8.40 15.65 13.48
N ASN A 196 -8.55 16.33 12.34
CA ASN A 196 -9.40 15.90 11.22
C ASN A 196 -8.68 14.99 10.22
N LEU A 197 -7.50 14.46 10.54
CA LEU A 197 -6.83 13.49 9.69
C LEU A 197 -7.65 12.19 9.66
N PRO A 198 -8.15 11.75 8.48
CA PRO A 198 -8.79 10.44 8.37
C PRO A 198 -7.81 9.35 8.81
N GLU A 199 -8.31 8.26 9.36
CA GLU A 199 -7.47 7.13 9.79
C GLU A 199 -6.82 6.36 8.62
N GLY A 200 -7.04 6.82 7.38
CA GLY A 200 -6.78 6.13 6.13
C GLY A 200 -8.13 5.78 5.46
N HIS A 201 -8.27 5.99 4.16
CA HIS A 201 -9.45 5.54 3.42
C HIS A 201 -9.15 4.18 2.75
N PRO A 202 -10.05 3.18 2.84
CA PRO A 202 -9.82 1.84 2.32
C PRO A 202 -9.97 1.66 0.79
N ASP A 203 -10.33 2.70 0.04
CA ASP A 203 -10.87 2.58 -1.33
C ASP A 203 -9.88 2.86 -2.48
N ALA A 204 -8.61 3.15 -2.20
CA ALA A 204 -7.64 3.35 -3.26
C ALA A 204 -6.30 2.72 -2.89
N LEU A 205 -6.01 1.62 -3.57
CA LEU A 205 -4.77 0.82 -3.57
C LEU A 205 -3.45 1.61 -3.59
N ASN A 206 -3.48 2.92 -3.88
CA ASN A 206 -2.32 3.79 -4.16
C ASN A 206 -2.38 5.15 -3.41
N ASP A 207 -3.14 5.25 -2.32
CA ASP A 207 -3.53 6.55 -1.75
C ASP A 207 -2.74 6.96 -0.50
N ASP A 208 -1.49 6.50 -0.35
CA ASP A 208 -0.55 7.02 0.65
C ASP A 208 -0.08 8.46 0.31
N THR A 209 -0.64 9.07 -0.75
CA THR A 209 -0.51 10.50 -1.07
C THR A 209 -1.48 11.39 -0.29
N ARG A 210 -2.49 10.81 0.37
CA ARG A 210 -3.43 11.58 1.20
C ARG A 210 -2.95 11.77 2.64
N PRO A 211 -3.34 12.88 3.27
CA PRO A 211 -3.04 13.11 4.67
C PRO A 211 -3.79 12.09 5.55
N ARG A 212 -3.04 11.33 6.36
CA ARG A 212 -3.53 10.34 7.34
C ARG A 212 -2.74 10.44 8.64
N LYS A 213 -3.23 9.82 9.72
CA LYS A 213 -2.49 9.72 10.98
C LYS A 213 -1.10 9.07 10.79
N LEU A 214 -0.12 9.64 11.48
CA LEU A 214 1.26 9.16 11.50
C LEU A 214 1.43 7.85 12.26
N ARG A 215 2.36 7.01 11.80
CA ARG A 215 2.63 5.70 12.38
C ARG A 215 4.12 5.37 12.38
N PRO A 216 4.58 4.50 13.31
CA PRO A 216 5.94 3.96 13.28
C PRO A 216 6.29 3.44 11.88
N GLY A 217 7.47 3.78 11.37
CA GLY A 217 7.93 3.41 10.03
C GLY A 217 7.63 4.44 8.93
N ASP A 218 6.74 5.41 9.15
CA ASP A 218 6.49 6.50 8.20
C ASP A 218 7.76 7.33 7.98
N SER A 219 7.98 7.79 6.75
CA SER A 219 9.11 8.66 6.41
C SER A 219 8.68 10.12 6.51
N LEU A 220 9.38 10.91 7.32
CA LEU A 220 9.05 12.30 7.59
C LEU A 220 10.13 13.23 7.02
N LEU A 221 9.69 14.33 6.43
CA LEU A 221 10.55 15.46 6.07
C LEU A 221 10.84 16.27 7.33
N VAL A 222 12.12 16.37 7.70
CA VAL A 222 12.57 17.04 8.92
C VAL A 222 13.61 18.12 8.63
N ASP A 223 13.55 19.20 9.40
CA ASP A 223 14.68 20.11 9.62
C ASP A 223 15.19 19.91 11.04
N THR A 224 16.37 19.30 11.14
CA THR A 224 17.02 19.01 12.42
C THR A 224 17.52 20.27 13.14
N LYS A 225 17.69 21.40 12.43
CA LYS A 225 18.11 22.67 13.03
C LYS A 225 16.94 23.37 13.73
N ALA A 226 15.80 23.50 13.06
CA ALA A 226 14.57 23.99 13.67
C ALA A 226 13.97 22.96 14.65
N GLY A 227 14.28 21.68 14.47
CA GLY A 227 13.75 20.58 15.26
C GLY A 227 12.29 20.28 14.92
N TYR A 228 11.90 20.39 13.65
CA TYR A 228 10.53 20.19 13.17
C TYR A 228 10.44 19.10 12.10
N ALA A 229 9.33 18.36 12.11
CA ALA A 229 8.87 17.50 11.03
C ALA A 229 7.67 18.15 10.33
N PHE A 230 7.72 18.28 9.00
CA PHE A 230 6.76 19.08 8.23
C PHE A 230 5.72 18.24 7.50
N GLU A 231 6.17 17.20 6.80
CA GLU A 231 5.35 16.41 5.88
C GLU A 231 5.75 14.93 5.93
N ARG A 232 4.79 14.04 5.67
CA ARG A 232 5.05 12.61 5.45
C ARG A 232 5.34 12.38 3.97
N ILE A 233 6.49 11.77 3.67
CA ILE A 233 6.89 11.44 2.31
C ILE A 233 6.50 9.97 2.02
N PRO A 234 5.63 9.70 1.03
CA PRO A 234 5.37 8.34 0.58
C PRO A 234 6.61 7.78 -0.12
N LYS A 235 6.99 6.54 0.22
CA LYS A 235 8.11 5.84 -0.42
C LYS A 235 7.58 4.75 -1.35
N ALA A 236 7.83 4.91 -2.66
CA ALA A 236 7.40 3.96 -3.69
C ALA A 236 7.87 2.52 -3.41
N GLU A 237 9.10 2.32 -2.91
CA GLU A 237 9.65 0.99 -2.60
C GLU A 237 8.84 0.22 -1.55
N VAL A 238 8.20 0.92 -0.60
CA VAL A 238 7.38 0.32 0.46
C VAL A 238 5.95 0.07 -0.02
N GLU A 239 5.52 0.73 -1.09
CA GLU A 239 4.22 0.53 -1.74
C GLU A 239 4.25 -0.66 -2.70
N ASP A 240 5.32 -0.82 -3.49
CA ASP A 240 5.49 -1.91 -4.45
C ASP A 240 5.56 -3.31 -3.78
N LEU A 241 6.03 -3.38 -2.53
CA LEU A 241 6.16 -4.63 -1.77
C LEU A 241 4.84 -5.13 -1.13
N VAL A 242 3.73 -4.38 -1.24
CA VAL A 242 2.48 -4.68 -0.51
C VAL A 242 1.27 -4.69 -1.46
N LEU A 243 1.44 -5.26 -2.65
CA LEU A 243 0.40 -5.38 -3.67
C LEU A 243 -0.88 -6.04 -3.13
N GLU A 244 -1.92 -5.22 -2.94
CA GLU A 244 -3.29 -5.57 -2.58
C GLU A 244 -4.07 -6.07 -3.81
N GLU A 245 -3.70 -7.23 -4.37
CA GLU A 245 -4.54 -7.90 -5.38
C GLU A 245 -5.52 -8.85 -4.69
N VAL A 246 -6.83 -8.53 -4.75
CA VAL A 246 -7.86 -9.56 -4.52
C VAL A 246 -7.66 -10.62 -5.60
N PRO A 247 -7.33 -11.87 -5.23
CA PRO A 247 -7.04 -12.88 -6.23
C PRO A 247 -8.31 -13.30 -6.98
N ASP A 248 -8.24 -13.35 -8.32
CA ASP A 248 -9.34 -13.83 -9.17
C ASP A 248 -9.54 -15.35 -9.12
N VAL A 249 -8.56 -16.09 -8.58
CA VAL A 249 -8.56 -17.56 -8.55
C VAL A 249 -9.63 -18.07 -7.59
N SER A 250 -10.45 -19.02 -8.05
CA SER A 250 -11.47 -19.69 -7.26
C SER A 250 -11.14 -21.16 -7.02
N TYR A 251 -11.87 -21.81 -6.11
CA TYR A 251 -11.72 -23.26 -5.90
C TYR A 251 -12.06 -24.11 -7.12
N LEU A 252 -12.85 -23.58 -8.07
CA LEU A 252 -13.21 -24.29 -9.30
C LEU A 252 -12.04 -24.38 -10.29
N ASP A 253 -11.07 -23.47 -10.16
CA ASP A 253 -9.88 -23.39 -11.00
C ASP A 253 -8.76 -24.33 -10.51
N ILE A 254 -8.91 -24.92 -9.33
CA ILE A 254 -7.96 -25.85 -8.73
C ILE A 254 -8.44 -27.28 -8.98
N GLY A 255 -7.57 -28.13 -9.53
CA GLY A 255 -7.85 -29.54 -9.75
C GLY A 255 -7.23 -30.45 -8.69
N GLY A 256 -7.92 -31.52 -8.29
CA GLY A 256 -7.35 -32.66 -7.56
C GLY A 256 -7.01 -32.43 -6.09
N LEU A 257 -7.42 -31.30 -5.49
CA LEU A 257 -7.09 -30.93 -4.11
C LEU A 257 -8.31 -30.86 -3.17
N THR A 258 -9.37 -31.63 -3.45
CA THR A 258 -10.65 -31.56 -2.71
C THR A 258 -10.48 -31.69 -1.19
N ARG A 259 -9.64 -32.65 -0.75
CA ARG A 259 -9.37 -32.88 0.67
C ARG A 259 -8.65 -31.70 1.34
N GLN A 260 -7.65 -31.15 0.67
CA GLN A 260 -6.87 -30.01 1.17
C GLN A 260 -7.72 -28.72 1.17
N ILE A 261 -8.61 -28.57 0.18
CA ILE A 261 -9.58 -27.48 0.11
C ILE A 261 -10.56 -27.55 1.29
N GLU A 262 -11.03 -28.74 1.67
CA GLU A 262 -11.88 -28.90 2.85
C GLU A 262 -11.13 -28.50 4.14
N GLN A 263 -9.90 -29.00 4.31
CA GLN A 263 -9.07 -28.67 5.46
C GLN A 263 -8.77 -27.17 5.59
N ILE A 264 -8.45 -26.49 4.48
CA ILE A 264 -8.17 -25.05 4.52
C ILE A 264 -9.45 -24.24 4.76
N ARG A 265 -10.61 -24.69 4.26
CA ARG A 265 -11.91 -24.04 4.54
C ARG A 265 -12.27 -24.16 6.01
N ASP A 266 -12.08 -25.33 6.60
CA ASP A 266 -12.35 -25.55 8.02
C ASP A 266 -11.42 -24.72 8.91
N ALA A 267 -10.16 -24.57 8.49
CA ALA A 267 -9.17 -23.78 9.22
C ALA A 267 -9.41 -22.26 9.08
N VAL A 268 -9.76 -21.79 7.88
CA VAL A 268 -9.77 -20.35 7.56
C VAL A 268 -11.18 -19.76 7.52
N GLU A 269 -12.14 -20.42 6.88
CA GLU A 269 -13.47 -19.85 6.66
C GLU A 269 -14.41 -20.10 7.84
N LEU A 270 -14.41 -21.31 8.39
CA LEU A 270 -15.31 -21.72 9.46
C LEU A 270 -15.25 -20.79 10.69
N PRO A 271 -14.06 -20.36 11.16
CA PRO A 271 -13.96 -19.44 12.29
C PRO A 271 -14.58 -18.06 12.04
N PHE A 272 -14.55 -17.57 10.79
CA PHE A 272 -15.07 -16.25 10.44
C PHE A 272 -16.58 -16.26 10.30
N LEU A 273 -17.13 -17.35 9.76
CA LEU A 273 -18.57 -17.53 9.57
C LEU A 273 -19.31 -17.83 10.87
N HIS A 274 -18.68 -18.58 11.78
CA HIS A 274 -19.33 -19.13 12.96
C HIS A 274 -18.68 -18.69 14.27
N LYS A 275 -18.35 -17.39 14.39
CA LYS A 275 -17.69 -16.81 15.56
C LYS A 275 -18.38 -17.15 16.89
N GLU A 276 -19.71 -17.06 16.94
CA GLU A 276 -20.46 -17.32 18.18
C GLU A 276 -20.43 -18.80 18.60
N LEU A 277 -20.42 -19.73 17.64
CA LEU A 277 -20.26 -21.16 17.94
C LEU A 277 -18.86 -21.44 18.52
N TYR A 278 -17.81 -20.83 17.97
CA TYR A 278 -16.47 -20.97 18.54
C TYR A 278 -16.39 -20.43 19.97
N ARG A 279 -17.06 -19.30 20.25
CA ARG A 279 -17.16 -18.74 21.61
C ARG A 279 -17.95 -19.63 22.56
N GLU A 280 -19.07 -20.18 22.12
CA GLU A 280 -19.92 -21.09 22.91
C GLU A 280 -19.14 -22.33 23.36
N TYR A 281 -18.35 -22.92 22.46
CA TYR A 281 -17.53 -24.10 22.74
C TYR A 281 -16.16 -23.77 23.35
N ALA A 282 -15.90 -22.50 23.67
CA ALA A 282 -14.61 -21.99 24.17
C ALA A 282 -13.40 -22.44 23.32
N LEU A 283 -13.61 -22.57 22.00
CA LEU A 283 -12.59 -22.98 21.04
C LEU A 283 -11.92 -21.74 20.46
N ARG A 284 -10.60 -21.64 20.60
CA ARG A 284 -9.83 -20.56 19.95
C ARG A 284 -9.69 -20.86 18.46
N PRO A 285 -9.95 -19.87 17.57
CA PRO A 285 -9.75 -20.06 16.14
C PRO A 285 -8.26 -20.19 15.81
N PRO A 286 -7.88 -21.00 14.82
CA PRO A 286 -6.49 -21.11 14.39
C PRO A 286 -6.04 -19.78 13.77
N LYS A 287 -4.80 -19.38 14.05
CA LYS A 287 -4.23 -18.10 13.58
C LYS A 287 -3.39 -18.22 12.33
N GLY A 288 -2.85 -19.41 12.10
CA GLY A 288 -2.01 -19.63 10.94
C GLY A 288 -2.07 -21.04 10.37
N VAL A 289 -1.82 -21.09 9.07
CA VAL A 289 -1.86 -22.30 8.26
C VAL A 289 -0.52 -22.46 7.55
N LEU A 290 0.10 -23.63 7.67
CA LEU A 290 1.26 -24.01 6.88
C LEU A 290 0.84 -24.95 5.75
N LEU A 291 1.10 -24.52 4.52
CA LEU A 291 1.01 -25.29 3.29
C LEU A 291 2.41 -25.82 2.97
N TYR A 292 2.58 -27.13 2.96
CA TYR A 292 3.88 -27.73 2.67
C TYR A 292 3.77 -28.92 1.74
N GLY A 293 4.85 -29.19 1.01
CA GLY A 293 4.96 -30.32 0.09
C GLY A 293 5.65 -29.93 -1.22
N PRO A 294 5.67 -30.82 -2.23
CA PRO A 294 6.47 -30.63 -3.43
C PRO A 294 6.14 -29.33 -4.21
N PRO A 295 7.13 -28.75 -4.91
CA PRO A 295 6.91 -27.57 -5.74
C PRO A 295 5.92 -27.87 -6.89
N GLY A 296 5.25 -26.85 -7.39
CA GLY A 296 4.34 -26.98 -8.54
C GLY A 296 3.03 -27.73 -8.26
N CYS A 297 2.66 -27.96 -6.99
CA CYS A 297 1.42 -28.65 -6.62
C CYS A 297 0.29 -27.71 -6.15
N GLY A 298 0.39 -26.39 -6.39
CA GLY A 298 -0.73 -25.46 -6.18
C GLY A 298 -0.83 -24.79 -4.80
N LYS A 299 0.25 -24.74 -4.00
CA LYS A 299 0.28 -24.04 -2.70
C LYS A 299 -0.12 -22.56 -2.79
N THR A 300 0.43 -21.84 -3.76
CA THR A 300 0.08 -20.43 -4.01
C THR A 300 -1.36 -20.29 -4.54
N LEU A 301 -1.83 -21.23 -5.36
CA LEU A 301 -3.19 -21.20 -5.92
C LEU A 301 -4.26 -21.43 -4.84
N ILE A 302 -4.06 -22.39 -3.93
CA ILE A 302 -5.02 -22.66 -2.85
C ILE A 302 -5.11 -21.50 -1.86
N ALA A 303 -3.99 -20.83 -1.55
CA ALA A 303 -3.95 -19.63 -0.71
C ALA A 303 -4.73 -18.46 -1.34
N LYS A 304 -4.59 -18.28 -2.66
CA LYS A 304 -5.36 -17.29 -3.41
C LYS A 304 -6.85 -17.63 -3.45
N ALA A 305 -7.20 -18.90 -3.67
CA ALA A 305 -8.60 -19.33 -3.71
C ALA A 305 -9.33 -19.18 -2.37
N VAL A 306 -8.65 -19.45 -1.25
CA VAL A 306 -9.25 -19.25 0.08
C VAL A 306 -9.49 -17.77 0.37
N ALA A 307 -8.60 -16.88 -0.06
CA ALA A 307 -8.81 -15.44 0.09
C ALA A 307 -10.03 -14.95 -0.71
N ASN A 308 -10.18 -15.39 -1.96
CA ASN A 308 -11.34 -15.07 -2.80
C ASN A 308 -12.65 -15.59 -2.19
N SER A 309 -12.65 -16.85 -1.72
CA SER A 309 -13.83 -17.46 -1.11
C SER A 309 -14.23 -16.79 0.20
N LEU A 310 -13.26 -16.47 1.07
CA LEU A 310 -13.50 -15.75 2.32
C LEU A 310 -14.10 -14.36 2.04
N ALA A 311 -13.59 -13.64 1.04
CA ALA A 311 -14.13 -12.35 0.61
C ALA A 311 -15.61 -12.48 0.24
N LYS A 312 -15.94 -13.40 -0.67
CA LYS A 312 -17.31 -13.64 -1.15
C LYS A 312 -18.27 -13.95 -0.02
N LYS A 313 -17.89 -14.88 0.86
CA LYS A 313 -18.74 -15.30 1.99
C LYS A 313 -18.92 -14.19 3.03
N MET A 314 -17.90 -13.38 3.28
CA MET A 314 -18.01 -12.25 4.20
C MET A 314 -18.90 -11.13 3.64
N ALA A 315 -18.90 -10.92 2.32
CA ALA A 315 -19.84 -10.01 1.67
C ALA A 315 -21.29 -10.50 1.78
N GLU A 316 -21.53 -11.81 1.58
CA GLU A 316 -22.85 -12.41 1.77
C GLU A 316 -23.38 -12.20 3.20
N VAL A 317 -22.52 -12.34 4.22
CA VAL A 317 -22.89 -12.13 5.63
C VAL A 317 -23.15 -10.65 5.95
N ARG A 318 -22.43 -9.72 5.31
CA ARG A 318 -22.60 -8.27 5.49
C ARG A 318 -23.79 -7.70 4.70
N GLY A 319 -24.29 -8.43 3.71
CA GLY A 319 -25.34 -7.95 2.80
C GLY A 319 -24.84 -6.97 1.74
N ASP A 320 -23.52 -6.89 1.56
CA ASP A 320 -22.86 -6.08 0.52
C ASP A 320 -22.87 -6.84 -0.82
N ASP A 321 -22.79 -6.11 -1.94
CA ASP A 321 -22.68 -6.74 -3.26
C ASP A 321 -21.44 -7.65 -3.30
N ALA A 322 -21.59 -8.91 -3.75
CA ALA A 322 -20.49 -9.89 -3.80
C ALA A 322 -19.30 -9.44 -4.69
N ARG A 323 -19.51 -8.41 -5.53
CA ARG A 323 -18.47 -7.76 -6.35
C ARG A 323 -17.71 -6.65 -5.62
N GLU A 324 -18.25 -6.15 -4.50
CA GLU A 324 -17.64 -5.13 -3.63
C GLU A 324 -17.05 -5.75 -2.36
N ALA A 325 -16.98 -7.08 -2.30
CA ALA A 325 -16.43 -7.85 -1.21
C ALA A 325 -14.98 -7.48 -0.89
N LYS A 326 -14.78 -6.66 0.16
CA LYS A 326 -13.45 -6.23 0.59
C LYS A 326 -12.81 -7.33 1.45
N SER A 327 -11.76 -7.96 0.94
CA SER A 327 -10.84 -8.80 1.71
C SER A 327 -9.42 -8.42 1.30
N TYR A 328 -8.52 -8.32 2.26
CA TYR A 328 -7.14 -7.97 1.99
C TYR A 328 -6.28 -9.24 1.89
N PHE A 329 -5.58 -9.40 0.77
CA PHE A 329 -4.61 -10.46 0.56
C PHE A 329 -3.23 -9.82 0.37
N LEU A 330 -2.37 -9.99 1.37
CA LEU A 330 -0.98 -9.52 1.32
C LEU A 330 -0.12 -10.70 0.86
N ASN A 331 0.40 -10.63 -0.36
CA ASN A 331 1.30 -11.64 -0.91
C ASN A 331 2.75 -11.22 -0.74
N ILE A 332 3.51 -11.95 0.07
CA ILE A 332 4.92 -11.68 0.33
C ILE A 332 5.72 -12.90 -0.07
N LYS A 333 6.69 -12.75 -0.99
CA LYS A 333 7.59 -13.85 -1.33
C LYS A 333 8.82 -13.83 -0.44
N GLY A 334 9.29 -15.01 -0.04
CA GLY A 334 10.48 -15.19 0.79
C GLY A 334 11.70 -14.39 0.30
N PRO A 335 12.06 -14.46 -0.99
CA PRO A 335 13.17 -13.68 -1.54
C PRO A 335 12.98 -12.16 -1.52
N GLU A 336 11.75 -11.65 -1.57
CA GLU A 336 11.46 -10.20 -1.55
C GLU A 336 11.81 -9.56 -0.20
N LEU A 337 11.87 -10.37 0.87
CA LEU A 337 12.32 -9.93 2.19
C LEU A 337 13.85 -9.90 2.31
N LEU A 338 14.57 -10.66 1.48
CA LEU A 338 16.03 -10.79 1.54
C LEU A 338 16.74 -9.69 0.72
N ASN A 339 16.64 -8.44 1.17
CA ASN A 339 17.48 -7.36 0.65
C ASN A 339 18.88 -7.38 1.27
N LYS A 340 19.90 -6.95 0.51
CA LYS A 340 21.31 -6.97 0.92
C LYS A 340 21.67 -6.01 2.07
N PHE A 341 20.72 -5.19 2.53
CA PHE A 341 20.92 -4.20 3.57
C PHE A 341 20.41 -4.72 4.92
N VAL A 342 21.34 -4.93 5.85
CA VAL A 342 21.05 -5.39 7.22
C VAL A 342 20.11 -4.38 7.90
N GLY A 343 19.00 -4.86 8.49
CA GLY A 343 18.00 -4.03 9.19
C GLY A 343 16.80 -3.59 8.35
N GLU A 344 16.92 -3.49 7.02
CA GLU A 344 15.76 -3.18 6.15
C GLU A 344 14.72 -4.31 6.16
N THR A 345 15.17 -5.56 6.17
CA THR A 345 14.28 -6.74 6.23
C THR A 345 13.41 -6.75 7.49
N GLU A 346 13.97 -6.40 8.64
CA GLU A 346 13.22 -6.31 9.91
C GLU A 346 12.18 -5.19 9.85
N ARG A 347 12.56 -4.04 9.29
CA ARG A 347 11.63 -2.93 9.05
C ARG A 347 10.50 -3.34 8.11
N HIS A 348 10.79 -4.07 7.03
CA HIS A 348 9.78 -4.54 6.08
C HIS A 348 8.76 -5.46 6.75
N ILE A 349 9.24 -6.42 7.56
CA ILE A 349 8.36 -7.32 8.32
C ILE A 349 7.44 -6.52 9.26
N ARG A 350 7.98 -5.54 10.00
CA ARG A 350 7.15 -4.67 10.85
C ARG A 350 6.08 -3.92 10.07
N LEU A 351 6.44 -3.34 8.92
CA LEU A 351 5.52 -2.59 8.06
C LEU A 351 4.39 -3.47 7.51
N ILE A 352 4.70 -4.69 7.08
CA ILE A 352 3.71 -5.66 6.57
C ILE A 352 2.66 -5.96 7.65
N PHE A 353 3.10 -6.34 8.84
CA PHE A 353 2.19 -6.66 9.93
C PHE A 353 1.43 -5.42 10.42
N GLN A 354 2.05 -4.25 10.46
CA GLN A 354 1.38 -3.01 10.82
C GLN A 354 0.24 -2.66 9.86
N ARG A 355 0.44 -2.82 8.55
CA ARG A 355 -0.64 -2.67 7.55
C ARG A 355 -1.73 -3.71 7.73
N ALA A 356 -1.35 -4.96 8.02
CA ALA A 356 -2.33 -5.99 8.33
C ALA A 356 -3.17 -5.63 9.57
N ARG A 357 -2.55 -5.06 10.63
CA ARG A 357 -3.24 -4.58 11.84
C ARG A 357 -4.19 -3.41 11.55
N GLU A 358 -3.80 -2.48 10.68
CA GLU A 358 -4.66 -1.37 10.24
C GLU A 358 -5.93 -1.91 9.58
N LYS A 359 -5.78 -2.72 8.52
CA LYS A 359 -6.93 -3.28 7.80
C LYS A 359 -7.79 -4.18 8.70
N ALA A 360 -7.16 -4.81 9.68
CA ALA A 360 -7.86 -5.56 10.71
C ALA A 360 -8.66 -4.65 11.66
N SER A 361 -8.18 -3.47 12.05
CA SER A 361 -8.94 -2.58 12.93
C SER A 361 -10.29 -2.14 12.33
N GLU A 362 -10.41 -2.15 11.01
CA GLU A 362 -11.65 -1.87 10.26
C GLU A 362 -12.65 -3.04 10.26
N GLY A 363 -12.30 -4.16 10.89
CA GLY A 363 -13.14 -5.35 11.00
C GLY A 363 -13.14 -6.25 9.76
N THR A 364 -12.32 -5.92 8.74
CA THR A 364 -12.16 -6.70 7.51
C THR A 364 -11.20 -7.89 7.75
N PRO A 365 -11.44 -9.06 7.14
CA PRO A 365 -10.47 -10.16 7.18
C PRO A 365 -9.22 -9.82 6.37
N VAL A 366 -8.05 -10.11 6.95
CA VAL A 366 -6.75 -9.91 6.31
C VAL A 366 -5.99 -11.22 6.30
N ILE A 367 -5.56 -11.64 5.11
CA ILE A 367 -4.72 -12.81 4.92
C ILE A 367 -3.32 -12.34 4.57
N VAL A 368 -2.35 -12.70 5.41
CA VAL A 368 -0.92 -12.49 5.16
C VAL A 368 -0.35 -13.79 4.63
N PHE A 369 -0.04 -13.84 3.33
CA PHE A 369 0.50 -15.02 2.67
C PHE A 369 2.01 -14.87 2.46
N PHE A 370 2.77 -15.78 3.06
CA PHE A 370 4.22 -15.91 2.85
C PHE A 370 4.49 -17.07 1.89
N ASP A 371 4.90 -16.77 0.66
CA ASP A 371 5.36 -17.78 -0.29
C ASP A 371 6.87 -18.05 -0.13
N GLU A 372 7.31 -19.25 -0.50
CA GLU A 372 8.73 -19.66 -0.42
C GLU A 372 9.37 -19.43 0.96
N MET A 373 8.65 -19.74 2.03
CA MET A 373 9.16 -19.54 3.40
C MET A 373 10.47 -20.28 3.67
N ASP A 374 10.76 -21.37 2.96
CA ASP A 374 12.03 -22.09 3.06
C ASP A 374 13.27 -21.26 2.66
N SER A 375 13.09 -20.11 1.99
CA SER A 375 14.19 -19.19 1.72
C SER A 375 14.60 -18.36 2.94
N ILE A 376 13.69 -18.11 3.88
CA ILE A 376 13.93 -17.27 5.07
C ILE A 376 14.20 -18.12 6.31
N PHE A 377 13.52 -19.26 6.44
CA PHE A 377 13.44 -20.01 7.70
C PHE A 377 14.45 -21.14 7.86
N ARG A 378 15.58 -21.10 7.14
CA ARG A 378 16.55 -22.21 7.17
C ARG A 378 17.05 -22.49 8.59
N THR A 379 16.93 -23.75 9.01
CA THR A 379 17.42 -24.24 10.30
C THR A 379 18.90 -23.89 10.48
N ARG A 380 19.20 -23.27 11.63
CA ARG A 380 20.55 -22.84 12.03
C ARG A 380 21.57 -23.97 11.82
N GLY A 381 22.61 -23.74 11.02
CA GLY A 381 23.85 -24.54 11.05
C GLY A 381 24.21 -25.38 9.82
N THR A 382 23.53 -25.27 8.68
CA THR A 382 23.81 -26.16 7.52
C THR A 382 24.82 -25.63 6.49
N GLY A 383 25.35 -24.42 6.65
CA GLY A 383 26.50 -23.91 5.87
C GLY A 383 26.47 -22.39 5.74
N VAL A 384 27.62 -21.74 5.97
CA VAL A 384 27.92 -20.28 5.85
C VAL A 384 26.66 -19.40 5.84
N SER A 385 25.83 -19.49 6.88
CA SER A 385 24.63 -18.67 6.98
C SER A 385 25.08 -17.24 7.22
N SER A 386 24.63 -16.31 6.38
CA SER A 386 24.86 -14.89 6.60
C SER A 386 24.27 -14.49 7.95
N ASP A 387 24.96 -13.65 8.73
CA ASP A 387 24.48 -13.11 10.01
C ASP A 387 23.13 -12.35 9.90
N VAL A 388 22.63 -12.15 8.67
CA VAL A 388 21.35 -11.51 8.34
C VAL A 388 20.17 -12.46 8.54
N GLU A 389 20.30 -13.74 8.19
CA GLU A 389 19.21 -14.72 8.34
C GLU A 389 18.89 -15.01 9.82
N THR A 390 19.86 -14.84 10.71
CA THR A 390 19.73 -15.17 12.14
C THR A 390 18.88 -14.15 12.92
N THR A 391 18.73 -12.91 12.45
CA THR A 391 17.93 -11.87 13.13
C THR A 391 16.50 -11.77 12.61
N VAL A 392 16.26 -12.18 11.35
CA VAL A 392 14.96 -12.07 10.68
C VAL A 392 13.91 -13.04 11.27
N VAL A 393 14.29 -14.29 11.55
CA VAL A 393 13.35 -15.31 12.07
C VAL A 393 12.74 -14.90 13.42
N PRO A 394 13.51 -14.49 14.46
CA PRO A 394 12.93 -14.00 15.71
C PRO A 394 11.98 -12.82 15.54
N GLN A 395 12.31 -11.87 14.66
CA GLN A 395 11.46 -10.71 14.40
C GLN A 395 10.11 -11.12 13.80
N LEU A 396 10.10 -12.03 12.82
CA LEU A 396 8.87 -12.55 12.22
C LEU A 396 8.02 -13.32 13.24
N LEU A 397 8.63 -14.14 14.09
CA LEU A 397 7.94 -14.82 15.18
C LEU A 397 7.31 -13.82 16.17
N SER A 398 8.04 -12.76 16.52
CA SER A 398 7.53 -11.70 17.39
C SER A 398 6.35 -10.95 16.78
N GLU A 399 6.33 -10.74 15.45
CA GLU A 399 5.19 -10.09 14.79
C GLU A 399 3.96 -11.01 14.69
N ILE A 400 4.16 -12.32 14.47
CA ILE A 400 3.07 -13.32 14.51
C ILE A 400 2.46 -13.37 15.91
N ASP A 401 3.28 -13.43 16.96
CA ASP A 401 2.81 -13.39 18.34
C ASP A 401 2.11 -12.05 18.65
N GLY A 402 2.61 -10.95 18.08
CA GLY A 402 2.02 -9.61 18.21
C GLY A 402 0.65 -9.44 17.55
N VAL A 403 0.24 -10.34 16.64
CA VAL A 403 -1.13 -10.37 16.08
C VAL A 403 -2.06 -11.37 16.77
N GLU A 404 -1.62 -12.07 17.81
CA GLU A 404 -2.43 -13.08 18.52
C GLU A 404 -3.77 -12.48 19.02
N GLY A 405 -3.76 -11.22 19.46
CA GLY A 405 -4.94 -10.48 19.93
C GLY A 405 -5.94 -10.07 18.83
N LEU A 406 -5.59 -10.17 17.55
CA LEU A 406 -6.45 -9.76 16.44
C LEU A 406 -7.15 -10.98 15.84
N GLU A 407 -8.47 -11.07 16.01
CA GLU A 407 -9.29 -12.21 15.54
C GLU A 407 -9.41 -12.31 14.02
N ASN A 408 -8.98 -11.29 13.29
CA ASN A 408 -9.25 -11.12 11.87
C ASN A 408 -8.01 -11.04 10.98
N VAL A 409 -6.83 -11.30 11.54
CA VAL A 409 -5.59 -11.52 10.77
C VAL A 409 -5.29 -13.01 10.76
N ILE A 410 -5.03 -13.56 9.57
CA ILE A 410 -4.62 -14.96 9.38
C ILE A 410 -3.29 -14.97 8.64
N VAL A 411 -2.35 -15.79 9.12
CA VAL A 411 -1.05 -15.96 8.48
C VAL A 411 -1.02 -17.30 7.75
N ILE A 412 -0.86 -17.30 6.43
CA ILE A 412 -0.69 -18.51 5.62
C ILE A 412 0.75 -18.57 5.14
N GLY A 413 1.43 -19.65 5.44
CA GLY A 413 2.77 -19.93 5.00
C GLY A 413 2.81 -21.01 3.93
N ALA A 414 3.59 -20.84 2.87
CA ALA A 414 3.88 -21.89 1.90
C ALA A 414 5.37 -22.23 1.89
N SER A 415 5.68 -23.52 1.96
CA SER A 415 7.05 -24.03 1.87
C SER A 415 7.12 -25.24 0.93
N ASN A 416 8.21 -25.34 0.17
CA ASN A 416 8.51 -26.54 -0.60
C ASN A 416 9.22 -27.62 0.22
N ARG A 417 9.72 -27.26 1.40
CA ARG A 417 10.64 -28.04 2.22
C ARG A 417 10.20 -27.99 3.67
N GLU A 418 9.53 -29.03 4.18
CA GLU A 418 9.12 -29.08 5.58
C GLU A 418 10.33 -29.22 6.52
N ASP A 419 11.35 -29.94 6.07
CA ASP A 419 12.61 -30.23 6.77
C ASP A 419 13.41 -28.98 7.15
N MET A 420 13.32 -27.92 6.34
CA MET A 420 14.09 -26.69 6.51
C MET A 420 13.41 -25.67 7.44
N ILE A 421 12.18 -25.92 7.89
CA ILE A 421 11.39 -24.95 8.66
C ILE A 421 11.77 -25.03 10.14
N ASP A 422 12.08 -23.88 10.75
CA ASP A 422 12.32 -23.79 12.19
C ASP A 422 11.08 -24.31 12.98
N PRO A 423 11.22 -25.34 13.83
CA PRO A 423 10.13 -25.84 14.66
C PRO A 423 9.46 -24.79 15.56
N ALA A 424 10.13 -23.66 15.83
CA ALA A 424 9.57 -22.55 16.57
C ALA A 424 8.32 -21.95 15.90
N ILE A 425 8.24 -21.92 14.56
CA ILE A 425 7.05 -21.37 13.87
C ILE A 425 5.84 -22.32 13.91
N LEU A 426 6.09 -23.61 14.15
CA LEU A 426 5.08 -24.67 14.20
C LEU A 426 4.46 -24.85 15.60
N ARG A 427 4.80 -23.98 16.55
CA ARG A 427 4.27 -24.05 17.91
C ARG A 427 2.83 -23.54 17.96
N PRO A 428 1.99 -24.07 18.88
CA PRO A 428 0.64 -23.57 19.08
C PRO A 428 0.59 -22.05 19.31
N GLY A 429 -0.35 -21.36 18.67
CA GLY A 429 -0.49 -19.91 18.63
C GLY A 429 0.11 -19.24 17.38
N ARG A 430 0.79 -20.01 16.51
CA ARG A 430 1.46 -19.51 15.29
C ARG A 430 0.89 -20.23 14.06
N LEU A 431 1.66 -21.13 13.44
CA LEU A 431 1.18 -21.98 12.35
C LEU A 431 0.64 -23.30 12.92
N ASP A 432 -0.59 -23.22 13.42
CA ASP A 432 -1.28 -24.31 14.14
C ASP A 432 -1.73 -25.43 13.20
N VAL A 433 -2.23 -25.06 12.02
CA VAL A 433 -2.79 -25.99 11.05
C VAL A 433 -1.74 -26.31 10.00
N LYS A 434 -1.47 -27.59 9.79
CA LYS A 434 -0.51 -28.06 8.79
C LYS A 434 -1.25 -28.84 7.72
N ILE A 435 -1.22 -28.34 6.49
CA ILE A 435 -1.88 -28.96 5.34
C ILE A 435 -0.79 -29.43 4.38
N LYS A 436 -0.69 -30.75 4.25
CA LYS A 436 0.22 -31.39 3.31
C LYS A 436 -0.40 -31.41 1.91
N ILE A 437 0.29 -30.80 0.97
CA ILE A 437 -0.06 -30.81 -0.46
C ILE A 437 0.85 -31.84 -1.13
N GLU A 438 0.24 -32.95 -1.51
CA GLU A 438 0.94 -34.07 -2.13
C GLU A 438 0.91 -33.95 -3.66
N ARG A 439 1.73 -34.76 -4.32
CA ARG A 439 1.70 -34.89 -5.78
C ARG A 439 0.35 -35.48 -6.21
N PRO A 440 -0.21 -35.05 -7.36
CA PRO A 440 -1.48 -35.57 -7.84
C PRO A 440 -1.38 -37.06 -8.16
N ASP A 441 -2.45 -37.80 -7.88
CA ASP A 441 -2.66 -39.14 -8.42
C ASP A 441 -3.33 -39.08 -9.81
N ALA A 442 -3.67 -40.25 -10.38
CA ALA A 442 -4.28 -40.31 -11.70
C ALA A 442 -5.64 -39.58 -11.76
N GLU A 443 -6.47 -39.69 -10.72
CA GLU A 443 -7.77 -39.02 -10.64
C GLU A 443 -7.60 -37.50 -10.52
N ALA A 444 -6.72 -37.06 -9.62
CA ALA A 444 -6.34 -35.65 -9.48
C ALA A 444 -5.77 -35.09 -10.78
N ALA A 445 -4.95 -35.86 -11.50
CA ALA A 445 -4.40 -35.44 -12.78
C ALA A 445 -5.50 -35.25 -13.83
N GLN A 446 -6.50 -36.13 -13.91
CA GLN A 446 -7.65 -35.93 -14.80
C GLN A 446 -8.37 -34.62 -14.50
N ASP A 447 -8.62 -34.32 -13.23
CA ASP A 447 -9.25 -33.06 -12.82
C ASP A 447 -8.37 -31.85 -13.18
N ILE A 448 -7.05 -31.91 -12.95
CA ILE A 448 -6.11 -30.86 -13.34
C ILE A 448 -6.11 -30.65 -14.87
N PHE A 449 -6.01 -31.72 -15.66
CA PHE A 449 -6.08 -31.64 -17.12
C PHE A 449 -7.39 -31.01 -17.61
N SER A 450 -8.52 -31.27 -16.92
CA SER A 450 -9.81 -30.67 -17.25
C SER A 450 -9.82 -29.14 -17.13
N LYS A 451 -8.99 -28.57 -16.24
CA LYS A 451 -8.87 -27.10 -16.09
C LYS A 451 -8.11 -26.47 -17.25
N TYR A 452 -7.15 -27.19 -17.85
CA TYR A 452 -6.32 -26.68 -18.94
C TYR A 452 -6.85 -27.01 -20.34
N LEU A 453 -7.49 -28.18 -20.50
CA LEU A 453 -8.11 -28.64 -21.74
C LEU A 453 -9.61 -28.31 -21.72
N THR A 454 -9.92 -27.05 -21.96
CA THR A 454 -11.31 -26.55 -22.02
C THR A 454 -11.93 -26.71 -23.41
N GLU A 455 -13.25 -26.69 -23.48
CA GLU A 455 -14.02 -26.78 -24.74
C GLU A 455 -13.74 -25.63 -25.71
N ASN A 456 -13.18 -24.52 -25.22
CA ASN A 456 -12.78 -23.37 -26.00
C ASN A 456 -11.53 -23.61 -26.85
N LEU A 457 -10.73 -24.64 -26.53
CA LEU A 457 -9.56 -24.97 -27.34
C LEU A 457 -9.99 -25.56 -28.70
N PRO A 458 -9.31 -25.17 -29.79
CA PRO A 458 -9.54 -25.80 -31.08
C PRO A 458 -9.00 -27.24 -31.05
N VAL A 459 -9.89 -28.22 -31.12
CA VAL A 459 -9.55 -29.65 -31.28
C VAL A 459 -9.60 -30.01 -32.76
N HIS A 460 -8.71 -30.90 -33.21
CA HIS A 460 -8.63 -31.31 -34.60
C HIS A 460 -9.88 -32.08 -35.06
N ALA A 461 -10.27 -31.91 -36.33
CA ALA A 461 -11.49 -32.50 -36.88
C ALA A 461 -11.48 -34.04 -36.87
N ASP A 462 -10.33 -34.65 -37.19
CA ASP A 462 -10.17 -36.12 -37.16
C ASP A 462 -10.47 -36.71 -35.78
N ASP A 463 -9.91 -36.12 -34.72
CA ASP A 463 -10.12 -36.57 -33.34
C ASP A 463 -11.60 -36.37 -32.92
N ILE A 464 -12.24 -35.26 -33.31
CA ILE A 464 -13.67 -35.03 -33.05
C ILE A 464 -14.56 -36.03 -33.80
N ALA A 465 -14.14 -36.46 -35.01
CA ALA A 465 -14.91 -37.38 -35.83
C ALA A 465 -15.04 -38.78 -35.20
N GLU A 466 -14.08 -39.20 -34.37
CA GLU A 466 -14.15 -40.45 -33.60
C GLU A 466 -15.27 -40.43 -32.52
N PHE A 467 -15.76 -39.24 -32.15
CA PHE A 467 -16.79 -39.03 -31.12
C PHE A 467 -18.06 -38.40 -31.69
N ASP A 468 -18.42 -38.71 -32.94
CA ASP A 468 -19.64 -38.24 -33.60
C ASP A 468 -19.86 -36.71 -33.59
N GLY A 469 -18.77 -35.92 -33.53
CA GLY A 469 -18.87 -34.46 -33.46
C GLY A 469 -18.94 -33.87 -32.05
N ASP A 470 -19.02 -34.70 -31.00
CA ASP A 470 -19.07 -34.24 -29.61
C ASP A 470 -17.67 -33.87 -29.09
N ARG A 471 -17.40 -32.57 -29.00
CA ARG A 471 -16.15 -32.03 -28.49
C ARG A 471 -15.94 -32.35 -27.01
N SER A 472 -16.98 -32.29 -26.19
CA SER A 472 -16.88 -32.50 -24.74
C SER A 472 -16.56 -33.96 -24.43
N ALA A 473 -17.14 -34.90 -25.18
CA ALA A 473 -16.77 -36.31 -25.11
C ALA A 473 -15.33 -36.55 -25.61
N CYS A 474 -14.96 -35.94 -26.75
CA CYS A 474 -13.60 -36.03 -27.31
C CYS A 474 -12.54 -35.56 -26.31
N ILE A 475 -12.70 -34.38 -25.71
CA ILE A 475 -11.74 -33.84 -24.74
C ILE A 475 -11.63 -34.74 -23.51
N ARG A 476 -12.75 -35.23 -22.96
CA ARG A 476 -12.73 -36.16 -21.82
C ARG A 476 -11.96 -37.44 -22.14
N ALA A 477 -12.18 -38.02 -23.32
CA ALA A 477 -11.46 -39.21 -23.75
C ALA A 477 -9.97 -38.92 -24.02
N MET A 478 -9.62 -37.74 -24.52
CA MET A 478 -8.23 -37.30 -24.66
C MET A 478 -7.54 -37.18 -23.29
N ILE A 479 -8.23 -36.62 -22.29
CA ILE A 479 -7.76 -36.50 -20.91
C ILE A 479 -7.52 -37.89 -20.31
N GLU A 480 -8.47 -38.82 -20.49
CA GLU A 480 -8.34 -40.18 -19.98
C GLU A 480 -7.12 -40.90 -20.60
N LYS A 481 -6.97 -40.83 -21.94
CA LYS A 481 -5.84 -41.45 -22.65
C LYS A 481 -4.48 -40.84 -22.28
N VAL A 482 -4.41 -39.51 -22.15
CA VAL A 482 -3.14 -38.83 -21.80
C VAL A 482 -2.74 -39.16 -20.36
N VAL A 483 -3.70 -39.23 -19.43
CA VAL A 483 -3.44 -39.62 -18.04
C VAL A 483 -3.05 -41.09 -17.95
N GLU A 484 -3.75 -41.99 -18.64
CA GLU A 484 -3.38 -43.40 -18.70
C GLU A 484 -1.94 -43.58 -19.18
N ARG A 485 -1.56 -42.90 -20.28
CA ARG A 485 -0.18 -42.93 -20.80
C ARG A 485 0.84 -42.36 -19.82
N MET A 486 0.48 -41.30 -19.09
CA MET A 486 1.36 -40.60 -18.14
C MET A 486 1.58 -41.41 -16.86
N TYR A 487 0.59 -42.17 -16.40
CA TYR A 487 0.65 -42.96 -15.17
C TYR A 487 0.98 -44.45 -15.40
N ALA A 488 1.08 -44.90 -16.66
CA ALA A 488 1.42 -46.27 -17.00
C ALA A 488 2.85 -46.67 -16.59
N GLU A 489 3.01 -47.89 -16.08
CA GLU A 489 4.30 -48.50 -15.73
C GLU A 489 4.94 -49.19 -16.95
N ILE A 490 5.32 -48.39 -17.95
CA ILE A 490 5.99 -48.87 -19.16
C ILE A 490 7.46 -48.45 -19.18
N ASP A 491 8.25 -49.11 -20.03
CA ASP A 491 9.70 -48.87 -20.11
C ASP A 491 10.04 -47.42 -20.46
N ASP A 492 9.27 -46.79 -21.34
CA ASP A 492 9.43 -45.39 -21.72
C ASP A 492 9.14 -44.39 -20.57
N ASN A 493 8.49 -44.84 -19.48
CA ASN A 493 8.13 -44.01 -18.33
C ASN A 493 9.02 -44.23 -17.11
N ARG A 494 10.07 -45.05 -17.23
CA ARG A 494 11.01 -45.30 -16.15
C ARG A 494 11.86 -44.04 -15.95
N PHE A 495 11.91 -43.54 -14.72
CA PHE A 495 12.60 -42.29 -14.43
C PHE A 495 13.88 -42.52 -13.62
N LEU A 496 13.78 -43.26 -12.51
CA LEU A 496 14.89 -43.45 -11.58
C LEU A 496 15.03 -44.92 -11.18
N GLU A 497 16.27 -45.42 -11.10
CA GLU A 497 16.61 -46.63 -10.37
C GLU A 497 17.22 -46.25 -9.02
N VAL A 498 16.57 -46.68 -7.94
CA VAL A 498 17.01 -46.47 -6.56
C VAL A 498 17.61 -47.76 -6.04
N THR A 499 18.84 -47.71 -5.55
CA THR A 499 19.52 -48.83 -4.88
C THR A 499 19.61 -48.57 -3.38
N TYR A 500 19.09 -49.53 -2.60
CA TYR A 500 19.03 -49.47 -1.14
C TYR A 500 20.28 -50.10 -0.50
N ALA A 501 20.50 -49.83 0.79
CA ALA A 501 21.66 -50.33 1.55
C ALA A 501 21.71 -51.86 1.66
N ASN A 502 20.56 -52.51 1.63
CA ASN A 502 20.44 -53.97 1.57
C ASN A 502 20.79 -54.57 0.19
N GLY A 503 21.05 -53.74 -0.82
CA GLY A 503 21.36 -54.14 -2.19
C GLY A 503 20.14 -54.25 -3.12
N ASP A 504 18.92 -54.06 -2.60
CA ASP A 504 17.72 -54.08 -3.44
C ASP A 504 17.69 -52.91 -4.40
N LYS A 505 17.10 -53.14 -5.56
CA LYS A 505 16.84 -52.11 -6.57
C LYS A 505 15.36 -51.94 -6.81
N GLU A 506 14.92 -50.70 -6.96
CA GLU A 506 13.55 -50.35 -7.31
C GLU A 506 13.55 -49.33 -8.43
N VAL A 507 12.69 -49.56 -9.42
CA VAL A 507 12.50 -48.63 -10.54
C VAL A 507 11.29 -47.77 -10.22
N MET A 508 11.52 -46.46 -10.19
CA MET A 508 10.50 -45.45 -10.03
C MET A 508 10.08 -44.92 -11.40
N TYR A 509 8.80 -44.60 -11.54
CA TYR A 509 8.21 -44.12 -12.77
C TYR A 509 7.80 -42.65 -12.63
N PHE A 510 7.57 -41.97 -13.75
CA PHE A 510 7.11 -40.57 -13.73
C PHE A 510 5.82 -40.35 -12.94
N LYS A 511 4.95 -41.37 -12.86
CA LYS A 511 3.74 -41.34 -12.03
C LYS A 511 4.00 -40.89 -10.58
N ASP A 512 5.18 -41.17 -10.04
CA ASP A 512 5.55 -40.85 -8.67
C ASP A 512 6.06 -39.41 -8.48
N PHE A 513 6.38 -38.71 -9.58
CA PHE A 513 7.01 -37.38 -9.64
C PHE A 513 6.18 -36.34 -10.39
N ASN A 514 4.95 -36.66 -10.76
CA ASN A 514 4.04 -35.73 -11.41
C ASN A 514 3.74 -34.51 -10.51
N SER A 515 3.42 -33.38 -11.15
CA SER A 515 3.00 -32.14 -10.48
C SER A 515 2.01 -31.37 -11.35
N GLY A 516 1.26 -30.46 -10.75
CA GLY A 516 0.34 -29.58 -11.50
C GLY A 516 1.06 -28.69 -12.52
N ALA A 517 2.23 -28.16 -12.14
CA ALA A 517 3.09 -27.38 -13.04
C ALA A 517 3.57 -28.21 -14.24
N MET A 518 3.92 -29.47 -14.02
CA MET A 518 4.30 -30.38 -15.09
C MET A 518 3.14 -30.65 -16.06
N ILE A 519 1.93 -30.89 -15.53
CA ILE A 519 0.72 -31.07 -16.36
C ILE A 519 0.45 -29.82 -17.19
N GLN A 520 0.59 -28.63 -16.60
CA GLN A 520 0.46 -27.36 -17.33
C GLN A 520 1.48 -27.27 -18.48
N ASN A 521 2.75 -27.55 -18.22
CA ASN A 521 3.81 -27.52 -19.23
C ASN A 521 3.53 -28.49 -20.38
N VAL A 522 3.08 -29.72 -20.08
CA VAL A 522 2.69 -30.70 -21.10
C VAL A 522 1.59 -30.14 -22.01
N VAL A 523 0.56 -29.53 -21.43
CA VAL A 523 -0.54 -28.94 -22.21
C VAL A 523 -0.05 -27.76 -23.05
N ASP A 524 0.78 -26.87 -22.51
CA ASP A 524 1.31 -25.71 -23.23
C ASP A 524 2.27 -26.12 -24.36
N ARG A 525 3.07 -27.16 -24.15
CA ARG A 525 3.89 -27.80 -25.19
C ARG A 525 3.02 -28.42 -26.28
N ALA A 526 1.93 -29.10 -25.91
CA ALA A 526 1.00 -29.68 -26.88
C ALA A 526 0.31 -28.61 -27.73
N LYS A 527 -0.09 -27.48 -27.12
CA LYS A 527 -0.60 -26.31 -27.86
C LYS A 527 0.44 -25.75 -28.83
N LYS A 528 1.70 -25.62 -28.39
CA LYS A 528 2.80 -25.16 -29.25
C LYS A 528 3.04 -26.10 -30.43
N ASN A 529 3.01 -27.42 -30.19
CA ASN A 529 3.15 -28.43 -31.24
C ASN A 529 1.95 -28.40 -32.21
N ALA A 530 0.73 -28.18 -31.71
CA ALA A 530 -0.44 -27.95 -32.55
C ALA A 530 -0.29 -26.72 -33.45
N ILE A 531 0.23 -25.60 -32.91
CA ILE A 531 0.49 -24.38 -33.70
C ILE A 531 1.51 -24.66 -34.81
N LYS A 532 2.60 -25.39 -34.52
CA LYS A 532 3.56 -25.81 -35.54
C LYS A 532 2.89 -26.66 -36.64
N SER A 533 2.07 -27.62 -36.25
CA SER A 533 1.30 -28.45 -37.19
C SER A 533 0.39 -27.60 -38.09
N VAL A 534 -0.26 -26.55 -37.54
CA VAL A 534 -1.06 -25.61 -38.35
C VAL A 534 -0.21 -24.88 -39.38
N LEU A 535 0.99 -24.43 -39.00
CA LEU A 535 1.89 -23.70 -39.91
C LEU A 535 2.46 -24.61 -41.02
N GLU A 536 2.67 -25.88 -40.74
CA GLU A 536 3.25 -26.86 -41.68
C GLU A 536 2.20 -27.49 -42.61
N THR A 537 1.04 -27.87 -42.06
CA THR A 537 0.01 -28.64 -42.78
C THR A 537 -1.19 -27.81 -43.20
N GLY A 538 -1.37 -26.63 -42.62
CA GLY A 538 -2.57 -25.79 -42.79
C GLY A 538 -3.81 -26.28 -42.03
N GLN A 539 -3.75 -27.47 -41.41
CA GLN A 539 -4.87 -28.04 -40.66
C GLN A 539 -4.91 -27.49 -39.24
N ARG A 540 -6.09 -27.06 -38.77
CA ARG A 540 -6.26 -26.46 -37.44
C ARG A 540 -6.69 -27.50 -36.42
N GLY A 541 -6.17 -27.35 -35.21
CA GLY A 541 -6.67 -28.04 -34.02
C GLY A 541 -5.61 -28.91 -33.34
N LEU A 542 -5.78 -29.07 -32.04
CA LEU A 542 -4.96 -29.93 -31.19
C LEU A 542 -5.40 -31.40 -31.38
N ARG A 543 -4.43 -32.29 -31.62
CA ARG A 543 -4.60 -33.73 -31.77
C ARG A 543 -4.14 -34.45 -30.51
N ILE A 544 -4.63 -35.66 -30.24
CA ILE A 544 -4.14 -36.50 -29.14
C ILE A 544 -2.63 -36.76 -29.25
N GLN A 545 -2.11 -36.95 -30.47
CA GLN A 545 -0.69 -37.20 -30.68
C GLN A 545 0.18 -36.04 -30.17
N HIS A 546 -0.26 -34.79 -30.31
CA HIS A 546 0.48 -33.65 -29.78
C HIS A 546 0.61 -33.69 -28.25
N LEU A 547 -0.40 -34.22 -27.53
CA LEU A 547 -0.34 -34.40 -26.08
C LEU A 547 0.60 -35.55 -25.70
N LEU A 548 0.49 -36.69 -26.38
CA LEU A 548 1.33 -37.87 -26.10
C LEU A 548 2.82 -37.58 -26.37
N ASP A 549 3.13 -36.91 -27.48
CA ASP A 549 4.50 -36.49 -27.80
C ASP A 549 5.01 -35.48 -26.76
N SER A 550 4.15 -34.57 -26.30
CA SER A 550 4.52 -33.57 -25.29
C SER A 550 4.82 -34.17 -23.92
N ILE A 551 4.20 -35.30 -23.54
CA ILE A 551 4.57 -36.03 -22.32
C ILE A 551 6.02 -36.48 -22.42
N VAL A 552 6.38 -37.15 -23.52
CA VAL A 552 7.73 -37.70 -23.71
C VAL A 552 8.76 -36.57 -23.78
N ASP A 553 8.46 -35.48 -24.49
CA ASP A 553 9.33 -34.31 -24.57
C ASP A 553 9.54 -33.64 -23.21
N GLU A 554 8.47 -33.48 -22.41
CA GLU A 554 8.55 -32.87 -21.08
C GLU A 554 9.33 -33.76 -20.10
N PHE A 555 9.19 -35.08 -20.21
CA PHE A 555 9.95 -36.05 -19.44
C PHE A 555 11.44 -35.99 -19.78
N ALA A 556 11.78 -36.00 -21.07
CA ALA A 556 13.17 -35.90 -21.52
C ALA A 556 13.85 -34.59 -21.07
N GLU A 557 13.13 -33.47 -21.03
CA GLU A 557 13.67 -32.18 -20.58
C GLU A 557 13.89 -32.13 -19.05
N ASN A 558 13.03 -32.78 -18.28
CA ASN A 558 13.15 -32.87 -16.82
C ASN A 558 14.14 -33.97 -16.35
N GLU A 559 14.51 -34.92 -17.22
CA GLU A 559 15.57 -35.91 -16.95
C GLU A 559 16.97 -35.28 -16.82
N ASP A 560 17.22 -34.16 -17.49
CA ASP A 560 18.54 -33.51 -17.54
C ASP A 560 18.80 -32.51 -16.39
N LEU A 561 17.76 -32.10 -15.65
CA LEU A 561 17.81 -31.07 -14.62
C LEU A 561 17.50 -31.65 -13.22
N PRO A 562 18.45 -31.64 -12.26
CA PRO A 562 18.27 -32.18 -10.90
C PRO A 562 17.28 -31.39 -10.02
N ASN A 563 16.62 -30.38 -10.58
CA ASN A 563 15.78 -29.42 -9.87
C ASN A 563 14.46 -30.04 -9.37
N THR A 564 14.09 -31.22 -9.88
CA THR A 564 12.77 -31.85 -9.67
C THR A 564 12.71 -32.84 -8.51
N THR A 565 13.86 -33.20 -7.92
CA THR A 565 13.92 -34.19 -6.83
C THR A 565 14.05 -33.48 -5.48
N ASN A 566 12.92 -33.39 -4.77
CA ASN A 566 12.84 -32.81 -3.45
C ASN A 566 13.33 -33.83 -2.40
N PRO A 567 14.11 -33.44 -1.37
CA PRO A 567 14.36 -34.24 -0.17
C PRO A 567 13.15 -35.00 0.39
N ASP A 568 11.95 -34.41 0.37
CA ASP A 568 10.72 -35.07 0.81
C ASP A 568 10.37 -36.32 -0.04
N ASP A 569 10.67 -36.28 -1.34
CA ASP A 569 10.46 -37.43 -2.22
C ASP A 569 11.38 -38.59 -1.78
N TRP A 570 12.62 -38.29 -1.38
CA TRP A 570 13.57 -39.28 -0.88
C TRP A 570 13.20 -39.82 0.49
N ALA A 571 12.72 -38.96 1.39
CA ALA A 571 12.21 -39.38 2.70
C ALA A 571 10.99 -40.31 2.56
N ARG A 572 10.09 -40.04 1.61
CA ARG A 572 8.95 -40.92 1.29
C ARG A 572 9.40 -42.26 0.72
N ILE A 573 10.33 -42.26 -0.24
CA ILE A 573 10.83 -43.47 -0.89
C ILE A 573 11.57 -44.35 0.13
N SER A 574 12.46 -43.77 0.93
CA SER A 574 13.17 -44.43 2.02
C SER A 574 12.20 -44.96 3.08
N GLY A 575 11.22 -44.15 3.50
CA GLY A 575 10.24 -44.50 4.54
C GLY A 575 9.28 -45.62 4.14
N LYS A 576 8.90 -45.74 2.86
CA LYS A 576 8.04 -46.82 2.36
C LYS A 576 8.70 -48.20 2.49
N LYS A 577 10.03 -48.26 2.37
CA LYS A 577 10.81 -49.51 2.43
C LYS A 577 11.53 -49.71 3.76
N GLY A 578 11.70 -48.65 4.55
CA GLY A 578 12.41 -48.66 5.83
C GLY A 578 13.93 -48.79 5.71
N GLU A 579 14.48 -48.54 4.52
CA GLU A 579 15.88 -48.81 4.17
C GLU A 579 16.55 -47.58 3.56
N ARG A 580 17.81 -47.33 3.92
CA ARG A 580 18.55 -46.16 3.44
C ARG A 580 18.89 -46.30 1.95
N ILE A 581 18.68 -45.22 1.19
CA ILE A 581 19.08 -45.13 -0.22
C ILE A 581 20.59 -44.89 -0.30
N VAL A 582 21.30 -45.74 -1.04
CA VAL A 582 22.76 -45.66 -1.23
C VAL A 582 23.12 -45.08 -2.58
N TYR A 583 22.37 -45.40 -3.63
CA TYR A 583 22.69 -44.96 -4.99
C TYR A 583 21.43 -44.70 -5.80
N ILE A 584 21.46 -43.65 -6.64
CA ILE A 584 20.36 -43.24 -7.50
C ILE A 584 20.91 -43.01 -8.91
N ARG A 585 20.19 -43.55 -9.90
CA ARG A 585 20.52 -43.38 -11.31
C ARG A 585 19.29 -42.99 -12.12
N THR A 586 19.42 -42.00 -12.99
CA THR A 586 18.39 -41.71 -13.99
C THR A 586 18.38 -42.76 -15.11
N LEU A 587 17.19 -43.21 -15.47
CA LEU A 587 16.96 -44.14 -16.57
C LEU A 587 16.54 -43.32 -17.78
N VAL A 588 17.36 -43.32 -18.83
CA VAL A 588 17.10 -42.56 -20.05
C VAL A 588 16.46 -43.49 -21.08
N THR A 589 15.28 -43.13 -21.57
CA THR A 589 14.62 -43.82 -22.69
C THR A 589 14.32 -42.82 -23.81
N GLY A 590 15.28 -42.63 -24.73
CA GLY A 590 15.10 -41.76 -25.89
C GLY A 590 16.21 -41.85 -26.94
N LYS A 591 15.88 -41.53 -28.21
CA LYS A 591 16.83 -41.47 -29.36
C LYS A 591 17.82 -40.30 -29.27
N SER A 592 17.64 -39.40 -28.33
CA SER A 592 18.52 -38.27 -28.04
C SER A 592 19.55 -38.72 -27.01
N SER A 593 20.78 -38.91 -27.45
CA SER A 593 21.89 -39.41 -26.64
C SER A 593 22.37 -38.39 -25.60
N SER A 594 21.73 -38.29 -24.44
CA SER A 594 22.35 -37.81 -23.21
C SER A 594 22.57 -39.00 -22.25
N ALA A 595 23.78 -39.08 -21.67
CA ALA A 595 24.21 -40.22 -20.88
C ALA A 595 23.43 -40.31 -19.55
N SER A 596 23.05 -41.53 -19.13
CA SER A 596 22.50 -41.78 -17.78
C SER A 596 23.38 -41.11 -16.72
N ARG A 597 22.80 -40.30 -15.85
CA ARG A 597 23.55 -39.61 -14.79
C ARG A 597 23.33 -40.30 -13.45
N ALA A 598 24.42 -40.44 -12.70
CA ALA A 598 24.36 -40.80 -11.29
C ALA A 598 24.05 -39.53 -10.49
N ILE A 599 23.12 -39.60 -9.55
CA ILE A 599 22.87 -38.53 -8.59
C ILE A 599 23.55 -38.96 -7.29
N ASP A 600 24.63 -38.26 -6.91
CA ASP A 600 25.36 -38.54 -5.67
C ASP A 600 24.48 -38.19 -4.46
N THR A 601 24.16 -39.21 -3.67
CA THR A 601 23.43 -39.10 -2.41
C THR A 601 24.33 -38.66 -1.25
N GLU A 602 25.65 -38.86 -1.33
CA GLU A 602 26.55 -38.64 -0.19
C GLU A 602 26.70 -37.17 0.22
N SER A 603 26.64 -36.22 -0.72
CA SER A 603 26.83 -34.79 -0.42
C SER A 603 25.56 -34.10 0.08
N ASN A 604 24.37 -34.60 -0.32
CA ASN A 604 23.07 -34.00 0.02
C ASN A 604 22.25 -34.78 1.05
N LEU A 605 22.59 -36.02 1.42
CA LEU A 605 21.91 -36.76 2.50
C LEU A 605 22.72 -36.85 3.81
N GLY A 606 23.97 -36.38 3.83
CA GLY A 606 24.83 -36.40 5.02
C GLY A 606 24.30 -35.60 6.23
N GLN A 607 23.24 -34.81 6.03
CA GLN A 607 22.58 -34.01 7.07
C GLN A 607 21.18 -34.54 7.47
N TYR A 608 20.72 -35.64 6.87
CA TYR A 608 19.32 -36.08 6.90
C TYR A 608 19.13 -37.44 7.60
N LEU A 609 20.03 -37.76 8.53
CA LEU A 609 19.89 -38.85 9.50
C LEU A 609 19.88 -38.29 10.92
#